data_AF-A0A519MCY2-F1
#
_entry.id   AF-A0A519MCY2-F1
#
_cell.length_a   1.000
_cell.length_b   1.000
_cell.length_c   1.000
_cell.angle_alpha   90.00
_cell.angle_beta   90.00
_cell.angle_gamma   90.00
#
_symmetry.space_group_name_H-M   'P 1'
#
loop_
_entity.id
_entity.type
_entity.pdbx_description
1 polymer ?
#
loop_
_entity_poly.entity_id
_entity_poly.type
_entity_poly.pdbx_seq_one_letter_code
_entity_poly.pdbx_strand_id
1 'polypeptide(L)'
;MTAYTCHWIETAPQRKNSAPLLIQLTLHPNGYDGQAYWKRQEARTSAERFKMVEDLAFPAEGGPQAVLQRFIALRATLAGSGFEEVVASDRVYGPASIAGHRPKTRDECLMDLAALHTECGDNDGALELLQQCQHSEGAWFWHTAARRAHANRARANPGPDADDDWAAALNHCVAIITSAGEQNTGPFYMRTGSSSYYFGDSYGGAPAQLAAAAQTMAEYALCIANEPEQALQAIALADSTSSGTTQIQQFRVTALLQLGRTAEAHACHRKWSLRMPEVLGDPVYQNYIQRETAKANDAERQRISALRFEYAQGEGATAAELDLLREHFPAVLQSTACAAYLHWISAPDQSHQLTVVDGEYRQSYQLFSIPQAVEKHAEIMDWLGLHDDSSPELAAEIRQAIADDGIDPLSMLPIVGDENSSDCFLLRTAGPDVGAVYFWSHEESALFNPIVAGAEQLFAWLRAQAESGYTFSL
;
A
#
# COMPACT_ATOMS: atom_id res chain seq x y z
N MET A 1 5.65 -10.71 7.75
CA MET A 1 4.85 -11.39 8.78
C MET A 1 4.32 -12.67 8.15
N THR A 2 4.50 -13.81 8.82
CA THR A 2 3.95 -15.09 8.34
C THR A 2 2.69 -15.41 9.14
N ALA A 3 1.53 -15.42 8.50
CA ALA A 3 0.35 -16.05 9.10
C ALA A 3 0.43 -17.55 8.80
N TYR A 4 0.08 -18.37 9.79
CA TYR A 4 -0.11 -19.80 9.63
C TYR A 4 -1.55 -20.14 9.92
N THR A 5 -2.22 -20.76 8.95
CA THR A 5 -3.59 -21.23 9.13
C THR A 5 -3.64 -22.74 8.98
N CYS A 6 -4.36 -23.42 9.86
CA CYS A 6 -4.68 -24.83 9.69
C CYS A 6 -6.13 -25.13 10.07
N HIS A 7 -6.64 -26.22 9.50
CA HIS A 7 -8.05 -26.57 9.58
C HIS A 7 -8.20 -28.02 10.02
N TRP A 8 -9.12 -28.25 10.96
CA TRP A 8 -9.43 -29.57 11.51
C TRP A 8 -10.91 -29.88 11.38
N ILE A 9 -11.22 -31.15 11.12
CA ILE A 9 -12.58 -31.67 10.99
C ILE A 9 -12.78 -32.82 11.98
N GLU A 10 -13.88 -32.78 12.73
CA GLU A 10 -14.33 -33.89 13.57
C GLU A 10 -14.75 -35.08 12.69
N THR A 11 -14.10 -36.24 12.85
CA THR A 11 -14.35 -37.43 12.01
C THR A 11 -15.54 -38.26 12.48
N ALA A 12 -15.89 -38.16 13.77
CA ALA A 12 -17.02 -38.84 14.38
C ALA A 12 -17.77 -37.89 15.33
N PRO A 13 -18.87 -37.25 14.88
CA PRO A 13 -19.60 -36.29 15.70
C PRO A 13 -20.08 -36.91 17.02
N GLN A 14 -19.76 -36.27 18.14
CA GLN A 14 -20.14 -36.76 19.48
C GLN A 14 -21.66 -36.95 19.66
N ARG A 15 -22.50 -36.27 18.87
CA ARG A 15 -23.96 -36.42 18.86
C ARG A 15 -24.41 -37.05 17.54
N LYS A 16 -25.21 -38.12 17.64
CA LYS A 16 -25.93 -38.70 16.48
C LYS A 16 -26.69 -37.57 15.76
N ASN A 17 -26.42 -37.40 14.46
CA ASN A 17 -27.02 -36.40 13.55
C ASN A 17 -26.56 -34.93 13.70
N SER A 18 -25.47 -34.63 14.43
CA SER A 18 -24.88 -33.28 14.38
C SER A 18 -23.88 -33.14 13.24
N ALA A 19 -23.89 -32.00 12.55
CA ALA A 19 -22.85 -31.66 11.58
C ALA A 19 -21.46 -31.59 12.27
N PRO A 20 -20.38 -32.08 11.62
CA PRO A 20 -19.03 -32.09 12.19
C PRO A 20 -18.60 -30.72 12.72
N LEU A 21 -17.90 -30.71 13.86
CA LEU A 21 -17.20 -29.54 14.33
C LEU A 21 -15.95 -29.29 13.47
N LEU A 22 -15.74 -28.02 13.13
CA LEU A 22 -14.59 -27.52 12.42
C LEU A 22 -13.82 -26.60 13.35
N ILE A 23 -12.49 -26.73 13.34
CA ILE A 23 -11.58 -25.82 14.04
C ILE A 23 -10.70 -25.16 12.99
N GLN A 24 -10.70 -23.83 12.98
CA GLN A 24 -9.73 -23.02 12.27
C GLN A 24 -8.77 -22.43 13.29
N LEU A 25 -7.47 -22.65 13.08
CA LEU A 25 -6.43 -21.98 13.85
C LEU A 25 -5.71 -21.00 12.95
N THR A 26 -5.50 -19.80 13.45
CA THR A 26 -4.63 -18.80 12.82
C THR A 26 -3.63 -18.35 13.86
N LEU A 27 -2.34 -18.47 13.55
CA LEU A 27 -1.27 -18.04 14.44
C LEU A 27 -0.24 -17.17 13.72
N HIS A 28 0.34 -16.25 14.48
CA HIS A 28 1.39 -15.35 14.02
C HIS A 28 2.53 -15.40 15.04
N PRO A 29 3.60 -16.18 14.82
CA PRO A 29 4.69 -16.27 15.79
C PRO A 29 5.41 -14.93 15.94
N ASN A 30 5.54 -14.17 14.85
CA ASN A 30 6.19 -12.86 14.82
C ASN A 30 5.24 -11.82 14.19
N GLY A 31 4.40 -11.18 15.01
CA GLY A 31 3.49 -10.10 14.61
C GLY A 31 4.21 -8.77 14.32
N TYR A 32 3.51 -7.82 13.70
CA TYR A 32 4.07 -6.52 13.32
C TYR A 32 4.58 -5.68 14.50
N ASP A 33 3.93 -5.82 15.63
CA ASP A 33 4.29 -5.16 16.89
C ASP A 33 5.29 -6.00 17.73
N GLY A 34 5.81 -7.08 17.16
CA GLY A 34 6.73 -8.01 17.81
C GLY A 34 6.06 -9.04 18.72
N GLN A 35 4.75 -8.96 18.96
CA GLN A 35 4.02 -9.94 19.76
C GLN A 35 3.69 -11.20 18.94
N ALA A 36 3.45 -12.31 19.63
CA ALA A 36 2.94 -13.52 19.02
C ALA A 36 1.43 -13.67 19.24
N TYR A 37 0.71 -14.18 18.25
CA TYR A 37 -0.74 -14.27 18.29
C TYR A 37 -1.25 -15.69 18.04
N TRP A 38 -2.35 -16.02 18.69
CA TRP A 38 -3.07 -17.27 18.54
C TRP A 38 -4.57 -17.02 18.47
N LYS A 39 -5.20 -17.51 17.42
CA LYS A 39 -6.65 -17.47 17.24
C LYS A 39 -7.16 -18.86 16.98
N ARG A 40 -8.18 -19.26 17.74
CA ARG A 40 -8.95 -20.48 17.52
C ARG A 40 -10.39 -20.10 17.26
N GLN A 41 -10.88 -20.51 16.11
CA GLN A 41 -12.26 -20.33 15.74
C GLN A 41 -12.91 -21.69 15.49
N GLU A 42 -14.20 -21.78 15.81
CA GLU A 42 -14.96 -23.00 15.65
C GLU A 42 -16.28 -22.74 14.95
N ALA A 43 -16.71 -23.72 14.17
CA ALA A 43 -18.02 -23.75 13.54
C ALA A 43 -18.47 -25.18 13.34
N ARG A 44 -19.77 -25.38 13.17
CA ARG A 44 -20.25 -26.61 12.53
C ARG A 44 -20.22 -26.40 11.02
N THR A 45 -20.05 -27.46 10.24
CA THR A 45 -20.09 -27.36 8.76
C THR A 45 -21.36 -26.70 8.22
N SER A 46 -22.48 -26.79 8.96
CA SER A 46 -23.76 -26.15 8.62
C SER A 46 -23.89 -24.69 9.06
N ALA A 47 -22.90 -24.12 9.74
CA ALA A 47 -22.93 -22.73 10.20
C ALA A 47 -22.51 -21.77 9.08
N GLU A 48 -23.07 -20.57 9.10
CA GLU A 48 -22.75 -19.50 8.15
C GLU A 48 -21.33 -18.94 8.36
N ARG A 49 -20.86 -18.89 9.61
CA ARG A 49 -19.56 -18.29 9.98
C ARG A 49 -18.88 -18.98 11.15
N PHE A 50 -17.56 -18.84 11.19
CA PHE A 50 -16.72 -19.18 12.32
C PHE A 50 -17.00 -18.29 13.54
N LYS A 51 -17.00 -18.88 14.73
CA LYS A 51 -17.07 -18.17 16.01
C LYS A 51 -15.71 -18.20 16.67
N MET A 52 -15.25 -17.05 17.17
CA MET A 52 -14.02 -16.97 17.93
C MET A 52 -14.19 -17.68 19.28
N VAL A 53 -13.27 -18.60 19.59
CA VAL A 53 -13.24 -19.35 20.85
C VAL A 53 -12.04 -18.93 21.68
N GLU A 54 -10.90 -18.66 21.04
CA GLU A 54 -9.70 -18.12 21.69
C GLU A 54 -9.11 -17.02 20.82
N ASP A 55 -8.72 -15.90 21.46
CA ASP A 55 -7.95 -14.83 20.86
C ASP A 55 -6.91 -14.39 21.89
N LEU A 56 -5.66 -14.82 21.70
CA LEU A 56 -4.58 -14.67 22.66
C LEU A 56 -3.43 -13.91 22.02
N ALA A 57 -2.86 -13.00 22.80
CA ALA A 57 -1.59 -12.33 22.51
C ALA A 57 -0.54 -12.78 23.53
N PHE A 58 0.67 -13.03 23.05
CA PHE A 58 1.82 -13.39 23.86
C PHE A 58 2.92 -12.32 23.69
N PRO A 59 3.64 -11.99 24.77
CA PRO A 59 4.71 -11.01 24.71
C PRO A 59 5.81 -11.46 23.73
N ALA A 60 6.52 -10.49 23.15
CA ALA A 60 7.58 -10.75 22.16
C ALA A 60 8.65 -11.73 22.69
N GLU A 61 9.05 -11.57 23.95
CA GLU A 61 9.99 -12.47 24.60
C GLU A 61 9.29 -13.78 24.99
N GLY A 62 9.72 -14.89 24.39
CA GLY A 62 9.16 -16.23 24.63
C GLY A 62 7.80 -16.50 23.97
N GLY A 63 7.13 -15.48 23.41
CA GLY A 63 5.85 -15.62 22.71
C GLY A 63 5.85 -16.62 21.55
N PRO A 64 6.81 -16.56 20.61
CA PRO A 64 6.89 -17.54 19.52
C PRO A 64 6.95 -18.98 20.04
N GLN A 65 7.77 -19.24 21.06
CA GLN A 65 7.89 -20.57 21.67
C GLN A 65 6.61 -21.01 22.38
N ALA A 66 5.91 -20.08 23.06
CA ALA A 66 4.63 -20.38 23.69
C ALA A 66 3.56 -20.78 22.67
N VAL A 67 3.51 -20.09 21.52
CA VAL A 67 2.61 -20.43 20.39
C VAL A 67 2.94 -21.81 19.82
N LEU A 68 4.23 -22.11 19.61
CA LEU A 68 4.69 -23.41 19.13
C LEU A 68 4.28 -24.56 20.08
N GLN A 69 4.56 -24.43 21.37
CA GLN A 69 4.22 -25.45 22.36
C GLN A 69 2.71 -25.65 22.47
N ARG A 70 1.94 -24.56 22.39
CA ARG A 70 0.47 -24.61 22.36
C ARG A 70 -0.05 -25.36 21.13
N PHE A 71 0.54 -25.12 19.96
CA PHE A 71 0.19 -25.83 18.73
C PHE A 71 0.49 -27.34 18.85
N ILE A 72 1.67 -27.72 19.35
CA ILE A 72 2.06 -29.12 19.58
C ILE A 72 1.06 -29.82 20.52
N ALA A 73 0.77 -29.18 21.66
CA ALA A 73 -0.15 -29.73 22.65
C ALA A 73 -1.58 -29.89 22.09
N LEU A 74 -2.06 -28.91 21.33
CA LEU A 74 -3.37 -28.99 20.70
C LEU A 74 -3.40 -30.10 19.65
N ARG A 75 -2.40 -30.19 18.78
CA ARG A 75 -2.31 -31.22 17.72
C ARG A 75 -2.35 -32.63 18.31
N ALA A 76 -1.60 -32.87 19.39
CA ALA A 76 -1.63 -34.13 20.12
C ALA A 76 -3.02 -34.42 20.73
N THR A 77 -3.67 -33.40 21.30
CA THR A 77 -5.02 -33.52 21.88
C THR A 77 -6.07 -33.86 20.82
N LEU A 78 -6.03 -33.17 19.67
CA LEU A 78 -6.99 -33.35 18.58
C LEU A 78 -6.83 -34.71 17.89
N ALA A 79 -5.59 -35.15 17.66
CA ALA A 79 -5.31 -36.48 17.11
C ALA A 79 -5.89 -37.61 18.00
N GLY A 80 -5.88 -37.44 19.33
CA GLY A 80 -6.48 -38.37 20.28
C GLY A 80 -8.01 -38.27 20.44
N SER A 81 -8.64 -37.24 19.87
CA SER A 81 -10.05 -36.88 20.12
C SER A 81 -10.96 -37.02 18.91
N GLY A 82 -10.53 -37.72 17.86
CA GLY A 82 -11.33 -37.94 16.65
C GLY A 82 -11.42 -36.71 15.74
N PHE A 83 -10.34 -35.94 15.64
CA PHE A 83 -10.19 -34.87 14.66
C PHE A 83 -9.09 -35.19 13.66
N GLU A 84 -9.31 -34.80 12.42
CA GLU A 84 -8.32 -34.89 11.34
C GLU A 84 -8.00 -33.49 10.82
N GLU A 85 -6.71 -33.22 10.63
CA GLU A 85 -6.26 -32.01 9.96
C GLU A 85 -6.38 -32.17 8.46
N VAL A 86 -6.86 -31.14 7.76
CA VAL A 86 -7.13 -31.20 6.33
C VAL A 86 -6.29 -30.23 5.53
N VAL A 87 -6.04 -30.58 4.27
CA VAL A 87 -5.36 -29.71 3.29
C VAL A 87 -6.39 -28.73 2.73
N ALA A 88 -6.56 -27.58 3.38
CA ALA A 88 -7.41 -26.48 2.93
C ALA A 88 -6.58 -25.18 2.83
N SER A 89 -6.92 -24.31 1.89
CA SER A 89 -6.21 -23.03 1.69
C SER A 89 -6.46 -22.05 2.84
N ASP A 90 -5.59 -21.05 2.99
CA ASP A 90 -5.76 -19.99 3.99
C ASP A 90 -7.02 -19.13 3.77
N ARG A 91 -7.53 -19.09 2.52
CA ARG A 91 -8.75 -18.34 2.15
C ARG A 91 -9.98 -19.24 2.15
N VAL A 92 -10.54 -19.45 3.33
CA VAL A 92 -11.80 -20.17 3.52
C VAL A 92 -12.97 -19.17 3.53
N TYR A 93 -13.92 -19.31 2.60
CA TYR A 93 -15.08 -18.41 2.46
C TYR A 93 -16.26 -18.78 3.39
N GLY A 94 -16.09 -19.77 4.26
CA GLY A 94 -17.04 -20.14 5.30
C GLY A 94 -16.84 -21.58 5.78
N PRO A 95 -17.52 -22.00 6.86
CA PRO A 95 -17.36 -23.35 7.42
C PRO A 95 -17.63 -24.47 6.40
N ALA A 96 -18.64 -24.29 5.55
CA ALA A 96 -19.00 -25.26 4.52
C ALA A 96 -17.87 -25.49 3.48
N SER A 97 -17.02 -24.51 3.21
CA SER A 97 -15.95 -24.68 2.21
C SER A 97 -14.79 -25.56 2.71
N ILE A 98 -14.71 -25.85 4.01
CA ILE A 98 -13.71 -26.81 4.53
C ILE A 98 -14.16 -28.25 4.27
N ALA A 99 -15.48 -28.51 4.29
CA ALA A 99 -16.01 -29.84 4.05
C ALA A 99 -15.62 -30.35 2.66
N GLY A 100 -15.05 -31.56 2.59
CA GLY A 100 -14.62 -32.20 1.34
C GLY A 100 -13.11 -32.11 1.06
N HIS A 101 -12.34 -31.36 1.87
CA HIS A 101 -10.88 -31.42 1.80
C HIS A 101 -10.35 -32.74 2.37
N ARG A 102 -9.27 -33.25 1.76
CA ARG A 102 -8.64 -34.50 2.19
C ARG A 102 -7.87 -34.31 3.51
N PRO A 103 -7.73 -35.37 4.32
CA PRO A 103 -6.79 -35.37 5.43
C PRO A 103 -5.35 -35.10 4.97
N LYS A 104 -4.58 -34.44 5.84
CA LYS A 104 -3.13 -34.32 5.70
C LYS A 104 -2.47 -35.67 5.89
N THR A 105 -1.42 -35.92 5.12
CA THR A 105 -0.51 -37.03 5.36
C THR A 105 0.36 -36.76 6.59
N ARG A 106 1.01 -37.80 7.11
CA ARG A 106 1.95 -37.64 8.23
C ARG A 106 3.10 -36.68 7.88
N ASP A 107 3.66 -36.82 6.68
CA ASP A 107 4.79 -35.99 6.22
C ASP A 107 4.37 -34.54 6.06
N GLU A 108 3.16 -34.27 5.56
CA GLU A 108 2.57 -32.93 5.53
C GLU A 108 2.49 -32.32 6.94
N CYS A 109 1.91 -33.06 7.90
CA CYS A 109 1.86 -32.59 9.28
C CYS A 109 3.26 -32.32 9.88
N LEU A 110 4.25 -33.18 9.61
CA LEU A 110 5.63 -32.99 10.06
C LEU A 110 6.28 -31.76 9.41
N MET A 111 6.05 -31.55 8.12
CA MET A 111 6.54 -30.41 7.36
C MET A 111 5.97 -29.08 7.88
N ASP A 112 4.69 -29.03 8.24
CA ASP A 112 4.10 -27.85 8.90
C ASP A 112 4.75 -27.54 10.22
N LEU A 113 4.94 -28.59 11.01
CA LEU A 113 5.53 -28.44 12.31
C LEU A 113 6.97 -27.94 12.16
N ALA A 114 7.75 -28.50 11.23
CA ALA A 114 9.09 -28.02 10.92
C ALA A 114 9.12 -26.55 10.46
N ALA A 115 8.18 -26.13 9.62
CA ALA A 115 8.05 -24.74 9.20
C ALA A 115 7.75 -23.81 10.39
N LEU A 116 6.87 -24.23 11.31
CA LEU A 116 6.55 -23.46 12.51
C LEU A 116 7.72 -23.41 13.50
N HIS A 117 8.42 -24.54 13.71
CA HIS A 117 9.65 -24.60 14.50
C HIS A 117 10.69 -23.60 13.96
N THR A 118 10.90 -23.58 12.64
CA THR A 118 11.83 -22.64 11.98
C THR A 118 11.43 -21.18 12.21
N GLU A 119 10.14 -20.86 12.13
CA GLU A 119 9.64 -19.50 12.38
C GLU A 119 9.78 -19.07 13.85
N CYS A 120 9.69 -20.02 14.78
CA CYS A 120 9.86 -19.79 16.21
C CYS A 120 11.33 -19.82 16.66
N GLY A 121 12.28 -20.02 15.73
CA GLY A 121 13.71 -20.05 16.02
C GLY A 121 14.27 -21.42 16.46
N ASP A 122 13.45 -22.46 16.51
CA ASP A 122 13.87 -23.83 16.82
C ASP A 122 14.28 -24.59 15.56
N ASN A 123 15.47 -24.26 15.04
CA ASN A 123 15.97 -24.83 13.78
C ASN A 123 16.34 -26.32 13.91
N ASP A 124 16.80 -26.77 15.09
CA ASP A 124 17.17 -28.18 15.30
C ASP A 124 15.91 -29.06 15.36
N GLY A 125 14.87 -28.63 16.09
CA GLY A 125 13.58 -29.32 16.08
C GLY A 125 12.96 -29.37 14.68
N ALA A 126 13.11 -28.30 13.89
CA ALA A 126 12.67 -28.31 12.49
C ALA A 126 13.38 -29.38 11.64
N LEU A 127 14.71 -29.48 11.74
CA LEU A 127 15.50 -30.45 10.99
C LEU A 127 15.22 -31.90 11.43
N GLU A 128 15.04 -32.15 12.73
CA GLU A 128 14.67 -33.47 13.26
C GLU A 128 13.32 -33.95 12.70
N LEU A 129 12.34 -33.05 12.60
CA LEU A 129 11.03 -33.35 12.01
C LEU A 129 11.14 -33.63 10.52
N LEU A 130 11.94 -32.85 9.79
CA LEU A 130 12.14 -33.03 8.35
C LEU A 130 12.85 -34.35 8.02
N GLN A 131 13.75 -34.82 8.87
CA GLN A 131 14.40 -36.14 8.72
C GLN A 131 13.42 -37.31 8.86
N GLN A 132 12.28 -37.11 9.52
CA GLN A 132 11.24 -38.12 9.69
C GLN A 132 10.28 -38.22 8.48
N CYS A 133 10.33 -37.27 7.54
CA CYS A 133 9.53 -37.30 6.32
C CYS A 133 10.12 -38.31 5.32
N GLN A 134 9.51 -39.49 5.18
CA GLN A 134 10.05 -40.60 4.37
C GLN A 134 9.52 -40.63 2.93
N HIS A 135 8.37 -40.01 2.67
CA HIS A 135 7.59 -40.19 1.43
C HIS A 135 6.91 -38.90 0.95
N SER A 136 7.48 -37.72 1.24
CA SER A 136 6.84 -36.45 0.91
C SER A 136 6.63 -36.29 -0.59
N GLU A 137 5.36 -36.25 -1.02
CA GLU A 137 4.94 -35.84 -2.37
C GLU A 137 5.33 -34.37 -2.64
N GLY A 138 5.61 -33.59 -1.59
CA GLY A 138 5.98 -32.18 -1.64
C GLY A 138 7.47 -31.94 -1.40
N ALA A 139 8.35 -32.62 -2.14
CA ALA A 139 9.82 -32.46 -2.03
C ALA A 139 10.27 -30.99 -2.03
N TRP A 140 9.58 -30.13 -2.78
CA TRP A 140 9.86 -28.71 -2.84
C TRP A 140 9.59 -27.97 -1.52
N PHE A 141 8.47 -28.27 -0.85
CA PHE A 141 8.15 -27.66 0.45
C PHE A 141 9.18 -28.10 1.51
N TRP A 142 9.54 -29.38 1.48
CA TRP A 142 10.58 -29.94 2.32
C TRP A 142 11.91 -29.18 2.14
N HIS A 143 12.37 -29.00 0.90
CA HIS A 143 13.59 -28.23 0.60
C HIS A 143 13.50 -26.78 1.06
N THR A 144 12.32 -26.16 0.98
CA THR A 144 12.12 -24.77 1.41
C THR A 144 12.29 -24.61 2.91
N ALA A 145 11.70 -25.53 3.70
CA ALA A 145 11.83 -25.56 5.15
C ALA A 145 13.28 -25.91 5.57
N ALA A 146 13.86 -26.96 4.98
CA ALA A 146 15.22 -27.40 5.26
C ALA A 146 16.26 -26.30 4.97
N ARG A 147 16.16 -25.65 3.79
CA ARG A 147 16.98 -24.49 3.43
C ARG A 147 16.94 -23.43 4.52
N ARG A 148 15.74 -23.05 4.96
CA ARG A 148 15.56 -21.97 5.93
C ARG A 148 16.15 -22.34 7.29
N ALA A 149 15.91 -23.56 7.77
CA ALA A 149 16.44 -24.05 9.04
C ALA A 149 17.98 -24.09 9.04
N HIS A 150 18.59 -24.66 8.00
CA HIS A 150 20.06 -24.68 7.86
C HIS A 150 20.66 -23.27 7.76
N ALA A 151 20.09 -22.39 6.93
CA ALA A 151 20.59 -21.01 6.81
C ALA A 151 20.46 -20.24 8.14
N ASN A 152 19.37 -20.41 8.88
CA ASN A 152 19.21 -19.80 10.20
C ASN A 152 20.22 -20.32 11.22
N ARG A 153 20.49 -21.64 11.22
CA ARG A 153 21.49 -22.25 12.11
C ARG A 153 22.90 -21.77 11.80
N ALA A 154 23.25 -21.65 10.52
CA ALA A 154 24.51 -21.07 10.06
C ALA A 154 24.68 -19.61 10.52
N ARG A 155 23.62 -18.80 10.40
CA ARG A 155 23.62 -17.39 10.87
C ARG A 155 23.78 -17.28 12.39
N ALA A 156 23.18 -18.20 13.14
CA ALA A 156 23.23 -18.20 14.59
C ALA A 156 24.62 -18.62 15.14
N ASN A 157 25.37 -19.43 14.40
CA ASN A 157 26.65 -19.99 14.83
C ASN A 157 27.77 -19.70 13.80
N PRO A 158 28.16 -18.43 13.59
CA PRO A 158 29.16 -18.09 12.58
C PRO A 158 30.54 -18.69 12.92
N GLY A 159 31.22 -19.25 11.92
CA GLY A 159 32.52 -19.89 12.07
C GLY A 159 32.62 -21.19 11.26
N PRO A 160 33.66 -22.01 11.46
CA PRO A 160 33.84 -23.27 10.73
C PRO A 160 32.65 -24.23 10.85
N ASP A 161 31.94 -24.18 11.98
CA ASP A 161 30.76 -25.03 12.22
C ASP A 161 29.54 -24.60 11.37
N ALA A 162 29.55 -23.41 10.76
CA ALA A 162 28.51 -22.93 9.85
C ALA A 162 28.67 -23.46 8.41
N ASP A 163 29.86 -23.94 8.04
CA ASP A 163 30.17 -24.28 6.64
C ASP A 163 29.30 -25.45 6.15
N ASP A 164 29.10 -26.47 6.99
CA ASP A 164 28.24 -27.61 6.69
C ASP A 164 26.77 -27.19 6.54
N ASP A 165 26.31 -26.26 7.38
CA ASP A 165 24.94 -25.72 7.31
C ASP A 165 24.74 -24.84 6.07
N TRP A 166 25.70 -24.00 5.72
CA TRP A 166 25.64 -23.24 4.49
C TRP A 166 25.64 -24.15 3.27
N ALA A 167 26.50 -25.17 3.23
CA ALA A 167 26.52 -26.16 2.16
C ALA A 167 25.17 -26.88 2.03
N ALA A 168 24.57 -27.30 3.15
CA ALA A 168 23.24 -27.92 3.17
C ALA A 168 22.15 -26.95 2.67
N ALA A 169 22.16 -25.70 3.14
CA ALA A 169 21.22 -24.67 2.69
C ALA A 169 21.33 -24.40 1.18
N LEU A 170 22.55 -24.32 0.65
CA LEU A 170 22.80 -24.13 -0.79
C LEU A 170 22.35 -25.33 -1.61
N ASN A 171 22.59 -26.56 -1.15
CA ASN A 171 22.10 -27.77 -1.81
C ASN A 171 20.57 -27.75 -1.95
N HIS A 172 19.86 -27.30 -0.91
CA HIS A 172 18.41 -27.11 -0.99
C HIS A 172 18.00 -25.95 -1.90
N CYS A 173 18.77 -24.86 -1.96
CA CYS A 173 18.53 -23.79 -2.94
C CYS A 173 18.64 -24.31 -4.38
N VAL A 174 19.68 -25.09 -4.68
CA VAL A 174 19.87 -25.72 -5.99
C VAL A 174 18.72 -26.67 -6.31
N ALA A 175 18.27 -27.49 -5.36
CA ALA A 175 17.12 -28.37 -5.56
C ALA A 175 15.84 -27.58 -5.91
N ILE A 176 15.58 -26.48 -5.20
CA ILE A 176 14.44 -25.57 -5.48
C ILE A 176 14.55 -24.96 -6.88
N ILE A 177 15.72 -24.43 -7.25
CA ILE A 177 15.94 -23.76 -8.55
C ILE A 177 15.85 -24.76 -9.71
N THR A 178 16.49 -25.93 -9.58
CA THR A 178 16.45 -26.98 -10.61
C THR A 178 15.03 -27.49 -10.82
N SER A 179 14.30 -27.73 -9.73
CA SER A 179 12.89 -28.13 -9.82
C SER A 179 12.04 -27.07 -10.55
N ALA A 180 12.36 -25.77 -10.39
CA ALA A 180 11.70 -24.70 -11.13
C ALA A 180 12.06 -24.71 -12.62
N GLY A 181 13.32 -24.95 -12.94
CA GLY A 181 13.81 -25.04 -14.32
C GLY A 181 13.24 -26.22 -15.10
N GLU A 182 13.04 -27.36 -14.45
CA GLU A 182 12.45 -28.56 -15.06
C GLU A 182 10.94 -28.40 -15.31
N GLN A 183 10.26 -27.58 -14.51
CA GLN A 183 8.83 -27.28 -14.63
C GLN A 183 8.51 -26.16 -15.64
N ASN A 184 9.53 -25.57 -16.28
CA ASN A 184 9.41 -24.48 -17.27
C ASN A 184 8.86 -24.94 -18.65
N THR A 185 8.24 -26.14 -18.73
CA THR A 185 7.57 -26.68 -19.92
C THR A 185 6.04 -26.61 -19.86
N GLY A 186 5.47 -25.64 -19.14
CA GLY A 186 4.07 -25.25 -19.37
C GLY A 186 3.47 -24.34 -18.29
N PRO A 187 2.46 -23.50 -18.64
CA PRO A 187 1.73 -22.65 -17.70
C PRO A 187 0.74 -23.48 -16.83
N PHE A 188 1.12 -24.70 -16.46
CA PHE A 188 0.24 -25.62 -15.74
C PHE A 188 -0.03 -25.12 -14.31
N TYR A 189 0.99 -24.57 -13.64
CA TYR A 189 0.88 -24.25 -12.20
C TYR A 189 0.18 -22.93 -11.87
N MET A 190 -0.03 -22.03 -12.85
CA MET A 190 -0.92 -20.88 -12.65
C MET A 190 -2.42 -21.26 -12.77
N ARG A 191 -2.76 -22.45 -13.30
CA ARG A 191 -4.16 -22.83 -13.59
C ARG A 191 -4.63 -24.17 -13.05
N THR A 192 -3.75 -25.07 -12.59
CA THR A 192 -4.20 -26.28 -11.93
C THR A 192 -4.39 -26.06 -10.44
N GLY A 193 -5.62 -25.79 -10.03
CA GLY A 193 -6.11 -26.04 -8.67
C GLY A 193 -6.12 -27.53 -8.30
N SER A 194 -5.09 -28.29 -8.68
CA SER A 194 -4.90 -29.68 -8.26
C SER A 194 -3.64 -29.78 -7.39
N SER A 195 -3.88 -30.03 -6.10
CA SER A 195 -2.98 -30.68 -5.15
C SER A 195 -1.66 -30.01 -4.77
N SER A 196 -1.61 -28.69 -4.58
CA SER A 196 -0.49 -28.05 -3.88
C SER A 196 -0.82 -27.94 -2.39
N TYR A 197 -0.05 -28.64 -1.57
CA TYR A 197 -0.06 -28.45 -0.13
C TYR A 197 0.38 -27.01 0.22
N TYR A 198 -0.41 -26.28 1.00
CA TYR A 198 -0.09 -24.93 1.47
C TYR A 198 -0.04 -24.90 3.00
N PHE A 199 1.02 -24.33 3.54
CA PHE A 199 1.09 -24.01 4.97
C PHE A 199 1.85 -22.72 5.22
N GLY A 200 1.07 -21.68 5.54
CA GLY A 200 1.54 -20.35 5.86
C GLY A 200 1.99 -19.51 4.67
N ASP A 201 1.77 -18.20 4.77
CA ASP A 201 1.98 -17.25 3.67
C ASP A 201 3.43 -17.22 3.15
N SER A 202 4.42 -17.51 4.01
CA SER A 202 5.85 -17.48 3.67
C SER A 202 6.31 -18.67 2.82
N TYR A 203 5.45 -19.66 2.64
CA TYR A 203 5.66 -20.79 1.74
C TYR A 203 4.73 -20.69 0.51
N GLY A 204 4.12 -19.52 0.29
CA GLY A 204 3.15 -19.28 -0.77
C GLY A 204 3.78 -19.23 -2.17
N GLY A 205 3.65 -20.33 -2.91
CA GLY A 205 3.87 -20.39 -4.36
C GLY A 205 5.34 -20.50 -4.79
N ALA A 206 5.55 -21.14 -5.94
CA ALA A 206 6.88 -21.35 -6.52
C ALA A 206 7.70 -20.05 -6.72
N PRO A 207 7.11 -18.89 -7.13
CA PRO A 207 7.86 -17.63 -7.27
C PRO A 207 8.49 -17.14 -5.97
N ALA A 208 7.75 -17.13 -4.86
CA ALA A 208 8.24 -16.64 -3.57
C ALA A 208 9.34 -17.56 -3.01
N GLN A 209 9.19 -18.87 -3.18
CA GLN A 209 10.18 -19.85 -2.74
C GLN A 209 11.47 -19.78 -3.58
N LEU A 210 11.35 -19.57 -4.90
CA LEU A 210 12.50 -19.34 -5.78
C LEU A 210 13.23 -18.05 -5.39
N ALA A 211 12.50 -16.97 -5.13
CA ALA A 211 13.08 -15.71 -4.64
C ALA A 211 13.79 -15.90 -3.30
N ALA A 212 13.21 -16.68 -2.38
CA ALA A 212 13.82 -16.96 -1.09
C ALA A 212 15.11 -17.80 -1.24
N ALA A 213 15.12 -18.81 -2.12
CA ALA A 213 16.32 -19.59 -2.43
C ALA A 213 17.42 -18.72 -3.05
N ALA A 214 17.07 -17.92 -4.05
CA ALA A 214 17.96 -16.95 -4.67
C ALA A 214 18.53 -15.94 -3.65
N GLN A 215 17.71 -15.46 -2.71
CA GLN A 215 18.17 -14.58 -1.64
C GLN A 215 19.18 -15.28 -0.71
N THR A 216 18.94 -16.54 -0.33
CA THR A 216 19.90 -17.32 0.48
C THR A 216 21.22 -17.55 -0.27
N MET A 217 21.17 -17.86 -1.56
CA MET A 217 22.38 -17.97 -2.38
C MET A 217 23.14 -16.65 -2.49
N ALA A 218 22.42 -15.54 -2.68
CA ALA A 218 23.02 -14.21 -2.77
C ALA A 218 23.70 -13.81 -1.46
N GLU A 219 23.06 -14.10 -0.32
CA GLU A 219 23.63 -13.87 1.01
C GLU A 219 24.90 -14.69 1.22
N TYR A 220 24.87 -16.00 0.94
CA TYR A 220 26.07 -16.83 1.06
C TYR A 220 27.19 -16.32 0.17
N ALA A 221 26.91 -16.10 -1.12
CA ALA A 221 27.90 -15.65 -2.08
C ALA A 221 28.55 -14.33 -1.64
N LEU A 222 27.75 -13.38 -1.17
CA LEU A 222 28.23 -12.05 -0.82
C LEU A 222 28.90 -11.98 0.57
N CYS A 223 28.27 -12.57 1.58
CA CYS A 223 28.65 -12.40 2.98
C CYS A 223 29.61 -13.48 3.48
N ILE A 224 29.65 -14.64 2.83
CA ILE A 224 30.44 -15.81 3.26
C ILE A 224 31.55 -16.10 2.25
N ALA A 225 31.20 -16.31 0.98
CA ALA A 225 32.17 -16.65 -0.07
C ALA A 225 32.93 -15.45 -0.64
N ASN A 226 32.42 -14.23 -0.44
CA ASN A 226 32.95 -13.00 -1.01
C ASN A 226 33.05 -13.03 -2.55
N GLU A 227 31.98 -13.52 -3.19
CA GLU A 227 31.82 -13.66 -4.65
C GLU A 227 30.66 -12.76 -5.15
N PRO A 228 30.87 -11.44 -5.26
CA PRO A 228 29.82 -10.48 -5.58
C PRO A 228 29.17 -10.69 -6.96
N GLU A 229 29.88 -11.19 -7.97
CA GLU A 229 29.27 -11.55 -9.25
C GLU A 229 28.27 -12.70 -9.13
N GLN A 230 28.59 -13.73 -8.35
CA GLN A 230 27.68 -14.85 -8.10
C GLN A 230 26.46 -14.39 -7.30
N ALA A 231 26.65 -13.47 -6.36
CA ALA A 231 25.53 -12.83 -5.67
C ALA A 231 24.59 -12.12 -6.67
N LEU A 232 25.13 -11.33 -7.60
CA LEU A 232 24.30 -10.68 -8.63
C LEU A 232 23.58 -11.67 -9.56
N GLN A 233 24.21 -12.80 -9.90
CA GLN A 233 23.56 -13.86 -10.68
C GLN A 233 22.40 -14.50 -9.91
N ALA A 234 22.58 -14.79 -8.62
CA ALA A 234 21.52 -15.30 -7.77
C ALA A 234 20.36 -14.29 -7.65
N ILE A 235 20.66 -12.99 -7.47
CA ILE A 235 19.64 -11.94 -7.38
C ILE A 235 18.87 -11.79 -8.70
N ALA A 236 19.51 -11.98 -9.86
CA ALA A 236 18.82 -11.96 -11.15
C ALA A 236 17.75 -13.08 -11.27
N LEU A 237 17.96 -14.23 -10.62
CA LEU A 237 16.93 -15.29 -10.54
C LEU A 237 15.71 -14.82 -9.75
N ALA A 238 15.90 -14.11 -8.63
CA ALA A 238 14.78 -13.57 -7.86
C ALA A 238 14.01 -12.48 -8.62
N ASP A 239 14.69 -11.61 -9.37
CA ASP A 239 14.02 -10.58 -10.18
C ASP A 239 13.05 -11.17 -11.22
N SER A 240 13.32 -12.39 -11.71
CA SER A 240 12.44 -13.10 -12.65
C SER A 240 11.08 -13.52 -12.06
N THR A 241 10.93 -13.44 -10.72
CA THR A 241 9.75 -13.92 -9.99
C THR A 241 8.79 -12.81 -9.56
N SER A 242 9.12 -11.55 -9.85
CA SER A 242 8.42 -10.35 -9.32
C SER A 242 8.30 -10.29 -7.79
N SER A 243 9.05 -11.12 -7.04
CA SER A 243 8.96 -11.26 -5.59
C SER A 243 10.16 -10.60 -4.87
N GLY A 244 10.63 -9.46 -5.39
CA GLY A 244 11.80 -8.76 -4.86
C GLY A 244 11.57 -8.23 -3.43
N THR A 245 12.49 -8.54 -2.52
CA THR A 245 12.46 -8.07 -1.12
C THR A 245 13.38 -6.86 -0.92
N THR A 246 13.18 -6.06 0.12
CA THR A 246 14.14 -4.99 0.47
C THR A 246 15.54 -5.56 0.74
N GLN A 247 15.62 -6.72 1.40
CA GLN A 247 16.88 -7.37 1.75
C GLN A 247 17.68 -7.81 0.52
N ILE A 248 17.02 -8.38 -0.50
CA ILE A 248 17.73 -8.80 -1.71
C ILE A 248 18.31 -7.61 -2.49
N GLN A 249 17.64 -6.44 -2.44
CA GLN A 249 18.15 -5.22 -3.05
C GLN A 249 19.29 -4.60 -2.23
N GLN A 250 19.32 -4.77 -0.91
CA GLN A 250 20.49 -4.42 -0.09
C GLN A 250 21.71 -5.25 -0.50
N PHE A 251 21.56 -6.57 -0.67
CA PHE A 251 22.63 -7.42 -1.19
C PHE A 251 23.09 -6.98 -2.58
N ARG A 252 22.16 -6.59 -3.46
CA ARG A 252 22.50 -6.04 -4.79
C ARG A 252 23.36 -4.80 -4.69
N VAL A 253 22.97 -3.83 -3.86
CA VAL A 253 23.74 -2.59 -3.67
C VAL A 253 25.13 -2.91 -3.15
N THR A 254 25.24 -3.75 -2.11
CA THR A 254 26.53 -4.15 -1.55
C THR A 254 27.41 -4.86 -2.59
N ALA A 255 26.86 -5.80 -3.37
CA ALA A 255 27.60 -6.49 -4.43
C ALA A 255 28.08 -5.52 -5.53
N LEU A 256 27.20 -4.61 -5.99
CA LEU A 256 27.57 -3.59 -6.99
C LEU A 256 28.67 -2.66 -6.48
N LEU A 257 28.64 -2.28 -5.20
CA LEU A 257 29.69 -1.47 -4.58
C LEU A 257 31.03 -2.21 -4.50
N GLN A 258 31.05 -3.48 -4.10
CA GLN A 258 32.26 -4.32 -4.09
C GLN A 258 32.88 -4.46 -5.49
N LEU A 259 32.04 -4.45 -6.54
CA LEU A 259 32.46 -4.50 -7.95
C LEU A 259 32.85 -3.14 -8.55
N GLY A 260 32.76 -2.05 -7.78
CA GLY A 260 33.01 -0.70 -8.29
C GLY A 260 31.93 -0.16 -9.24
N ARG A 261 30.76 -0.82 -9.34
CA ARG A 261 29.61 -0.39 -10.17
C ARG A 261 28.74 0.62 -9.42
N THR A 262 29.36 1.70 -8.96
CA THR A 262 28.79 2.69 -8.03
C THR A 262 27.53 3.38 -8.56
N ALA A 263 27.49 3.74 -9.84
CA ALA A 263 26.31 4.37 -10.44
C ALA A 263 25.07 3.48 -10.39
N GLU A 264 25.23 2.18 -10.65
CA GLU A 264 24.15 1.20 -10.59
C GLU A 264 23.72 0.94 -9.15
N ALA A 265 24.68 0.87 -8.22
CA ALA A 265 24.41 0.73 -6.79
C ALA A 265 23.56 1.89 -6.27
N HIS A 266 23.93 3.13 -6.61
CA HIS A 266 23.22 4.33 -6.16
C HIS A 266 21.82 4.45 -6.76
N ALA A 267 21.67 4.10 -8.05
CA ALA A 267 20.37 4.04 -8.70
C ALA A 267 19.45 2.99 -8.05
N CYS A 268 19.98 1.80 -7.75
CA CYS A 268 19.25 0.76 -7.04
C CYS A 268 18.85 1.20 -5.62
N HIS A 269 19.79 1.75 -4.84
CA HIS A 269 19.55 2.25 -3.49
C HIS A 269 18.43 3.28 -3.46
N ARG A 270 18.47 4.27 -4.37
CA ARG A 270 17.43 5.31 -4.49
C ARG A 270 16.10 4.74 -4.93
N LYS A 271 16.06 3.91 -5.97
CA LYS A 271 14.83 3.31 -6.52
C LYS A 271 14.03 2.57 -5.44
N TRP A 272 14.73 1.85 -4.57
CA TRP A 272 14.11 1.04 -3.52
C TRP A 272 14.05 1.75 -2.16
N SER A 273 14.44 3.02 -2.07
CA SER A 273 14.47 3.80 -0.84
C SER A 273 15.14 3.06 0.33
N LEU A 274 16.26 2.39 0.04
CA LEU A 274 16.94 1.56 1.02
C LEU A 274 17.49 2.41 2.16
N ARG A 275 17.49 1.83 3.37
CA ARG A 275 18.06 2.46 4.58
C ARG A 275 19.39 1.82 4.92
N MET A 276 20.40 2.01 4.06
CA MET A 276 21.75 1.49 4.28
C MET A 276 22.65 2.62 4.80
N PRO A 277 22.97 2.68 6.11
CA PRO A 277 23.69 3.82 6.69
C PRO A 277 25.06 4.07 6.05
N GLU A 278 25.76 3.01 5.64
CA GLU A 278 27.07 3.10 5.00
C GLU A 278 26.99 3.79 3.63
N VAL A 279 25.94 3.53 2.86
CA VAL A 279 25.70 4.18 1.57
C VAL A 279 25.21 5.62 1.76
N LEU A 280 24.31 5.84 2.72
CA LEU A 280 23.82 7.17 3.07
C LEU A 280 24.96 8.08 3.56
N GLY A 281 25.97 7.53 4.25
CA GLY A 281 27.14 8.27 4.71
C GLY A 281 28.21 8.51 3.64
N ASP A 282 28.12 7.87 2.47
CA ASP A 282 29.13 7.97 1.41
C ASP A 282 29.06 9.33 0.68
N PRO A 283 30.14 10.14 0.67
CA PRO A 283 30.21 11.38 -0.09
C PRO A 283 29.91 11.20 -1.59
N VAL A 284 30.24 10.05 -2.19
CA VAL A 284 29.95 9.78 -3.60
C VAL A 284 28.44 9.61 -3.82
N TYR A 285 27.75 8.95 -2.89
CA TYR A 285 26.29 8.83 -2.92
C TYR A 285 25.60 10.18 -2.70
N GLN A 286 26.08 10.97 -1.73
CA GLN A 286 25.55 12.32 -1.48
C GLN A 286 25.69 13.23 -2.71
N ASN A 287 26.85 13.19 -3.38
CA ASN A 287 27.05 13.90 -4.65
C ASN A 287 26.11 13.38 -5.76
N TYR A 288 25.88 12.07 -5.83
CA TYR A 288 24.92 11.48 -6.77
C TYR A 288 23.50 12.02 -6.52
N ILE A 289 23.03 12.01 -5.28
CA ILE A 289 21.70 12.55 -4.92
C ILE A 289 21.61 14.03 -5.24
N GLN A 290 22.60 14.85 -4.87
CA GLN A 290 22.62 16.27 -5.19
C GLN A 290 22.53 16.52 -6.70
N ARG A 291 23.26 15.76 -7.52
CA ARG A 291 23.20 15.86 -8.99
C ARG A 291 21.83 15.46 -9.52
N GLU A 292 21.23 14.40 -9.00
CA GLU A 292 19.92 13.95 -9.41
C GLU A 292 18.80 14.91 -9.00
N THR A 293 18.89 15.50 -7.80
CA THR A 293 18.02 16.58 -7.34
C THR A 293 18.23 17.83 -8.19
N ALA A 294 19.47 18.20 -8.52
CA ALA A 294 19.75 19.32 -9.41
C ALA A 294 19.15 19.11 -10.80
N LYS A 295 19.29 17.90 -11.39
CA LYS A 295 18.63 17.55 -12.65
C LYS A 295 17.12 17.61 -12.57
N ALA A 296 16.52 17.10 -11.49
CA ALA A 296 15.07 17.18 -11.30
C ALA A 296 14.61 18.64 -11.19
N ASN A 297 15.34 19.47 -10.44
CA ASN A 297 15.06 20.90 -10.32
C ASN A 297 15.26 21.65 -11.64
N ASP A 298 16.28 21.30 -12.42
CA ASP A 298 16.53 21.90 -13.73
C ASP A 298 15.46 21.47 -14.75
N ALA A 299 15.03 20.20 -14.74
CA ALA A 299 13.92 19.72 -15.56
C ALA A 299 12.60 20.42 -15.17
N GLU A 300 12.36 20.61 -13.88
CA GLU A 300 11.19 21.35 -13.39
C GLU A 300 11.24 22.83 -13.78
N ARG A 301 12.40 23.48 -13.66
CA ARG A 301 12.60 24.85 -14.18
C ARG A 301 12.37 24.93 -15.69
N GLN A 302 12.83 23.92 -16.45
CA GLN A 302 12.60 23.85 -17.89
C GLN A 302 11.10 23.71 -18.20
N ARG A 303 10.38 22.83 -17.50
CA ARG A 303 8.92 22.69 -17.58
C ARG A 303 8.23 24.02 -17.33
N ILE A 304 8.51 24.66 -16.18
CA ILE A 304 7.96 25.96 -15.81
C ILE A 304 8.25 27.03 -16.87
N SER A 305 9.49 27.09 -17.38
CA SER A 305 9.87 28.05 -18.42
C SER A 305 9.18 27.81 -19.78
N ALA A 306 8.70 26.59 -20.01
CA ALA A 306 7.98 26.20 -21.21
C ALA A 306 6.45 26.35 -21.08
N LEU A 307 5.96 26.74 -19.90
CA LEU A 307 4.54 27.04 -19.69
C LEU A 307 4.10 28.15 -20.66
N ARG A 308 2.94 27.95 -21.27
CA ARG A 308 2.29 28.95 -22.11
C ARG A 308 0.99 29.38 -21.44
N PHE A 309 0.75 30.68 -21.44
CA PHE A 309 -0.44 31.28 -20.85
C PHE A 309 -1.28 31.88 -21.98
N GLU A 310 -2.46 31.32 -22.17
CA GLU A 310 -3.41 31.76 -23.18
C GLU A 310 -4.55 32.51 -22.47
N TYR A 311 -4.90 33.68 -22.97
CA TYR A 311 -5.99 34.49 -22.43
C TYR A 311 -7.07 34.62 -23.49
N ALA A 312 -8.32 34.39 -23.12
CA ALA A 312 -9.46 34.63 -24.00
C ALA A 312 -10.39 35.70 -23.40
N GLN A 313 -10.91 36.57 -24.26
CA GLN A 313 -11.98 37.49 -23.93
C GLN A 313 -13.30 36.73 -23.86
N GLY A 314 -14.22 37.20 -23.01
CA GLY A 314 -15.59 36.68 -22.93
C GLY A 314 -16.62 37.74 -23.26
N GLU A 315 -17.88 37.39 -23.10
CA GLU A 315 -19.00 38.32 -23.26
C GLU A 315 -19.22 39.10 -21.97
N GLY A 316 -19.43 40.41 -22.09
CA GLY A 316 -19.76 41.24 -20.92
C GLY A 316 -21.17 40.92 -20.41
N ALA A 317 -21.34 40.96 -19.08
CA ALA A 317 -22.62 40.73 -18.43
C ALA A 317 -23.73 41.62 -18.99
N THR A 318 -24.85 41.00 -19.36
CA THR A 318 -26.05 41.67 -19.84
C THR A 318 -26.84 42.32 -18.70
N ALA A 319 -27.76 43.23 -19.02
CA ALA A 319 -28.61 43.87 -18.02
C ALA A 319 -29.45 42.84 -17.23
N ALA A 320 -29.95 41.80 -17.90
CA ALA A 320 -30.73 40.74 -17.26
C ALA A 320 -29.88 39.90 -16.28
N GLU A 321 -28.62 39.63 -16.64
CA GLU A 321 -27.69 38.94 -15.74
C GLU A 321 -27.32 39.81 -14.53
N LEU A 322 -27.12 41.12 -14.72
CA LEU A 322 -26.89 42.03 -13.59
C LEU A 322 -28.12 42.15 -12.66
N ASP A 323 -29.33 42.02 -13.21
CA ASP A 323 -30.55 41.93 -12.40
C ASP A 323 -30.60 40.62 -11.59
N LEU A 324 -30.21 39.50 -12.19
CA LEU A 324 -30.08 38.20 -11.49
C LEU A 324 -29.03 38.27 -10.35
N LEU A 325 -27.88 38.89 -10.62
CA LEU A 325 -26.85 39.12 -9.60
C LEU A 325 -27.39 39.99 -8.46
N ARG A 326 -28.25 40.97 -8.76
CA ARG A 326 -28.89 41.83 -7.74
C ARG A 326 -29.85 41.06 -6.86
N GLU A 327 -30.58 40.10 -7.43
CA GLU A 327 -31.52 39.27 -6.71
C GLU A 327 -30.81 38.33 -5.72
N HIS A 328 -29.74 37.65 -6.16
CA HIS A 328 -29.06 36.63 -5.37
C HIS A 328 -27.91 37.17 -4.50
N PHE A 329 -27.17 38.17 -4.97
CA PHE A 329 -26.01 38.74 -4.28
C PHE A 329 -26.05 40.28 -4.27
N PRO A 330 -27.06 40.90 -3.64
CA PRO A 330 -27.28 42.34 -3.67
C PRO A 330 -26.10 43.16 -3.12
N ALA A 331 -25.32 42.59 -2.19
CA ALA A 331 -24.16 43.24 -1.58
C ALA A 331 -23.04 43.55 -2.60
N VAL A 332 -22.90 42.74 -3.64
CA VAL A 332 -21.88 42.92 -4.70
C VAL A 332 -22.06 44.26 -5.40
N LEU A 333 -23.31 44.64 -5.69
CA LEU A 333 -23.65 45.88 -6.39
C LEU A 333 -23.59 47.13 -5.50
N GLN A 334 -23.55 46.95 -4.18
CA GLN A 334 -23.59 48.04 -3.20
C GLN A 334 -22.21 48.34 -2.60
N SER A 335 -21.30 47.38 -2.62
CA SER A 335 -19.96 47.49 -2.05
C SER A 335 -18.95 48.05 -3.05
N THR A 336 -18.24 49.12 -2.66
CA THR A 336 -17.11 49.64 -3.45
C THR A 336 -15.95 48.66 -3.53
N ALA A 337 -15.84 47.73 -2.58
CA ALA A 337 -14.80 46.69 -2.60
C ALA A 337 -15.03 45.63 -3.69
N CYS A 338 -16.28 45.45 -4.13
CA CYS A 338 -16.62 44.53 -5.23
C CYS A 338 -16.65 45.24 -6.61
N ALA A 339 -16.34 46.53 -6.68
CA ALA A 339 -16.42 47.31 -7.92
C ALA A 339 -15.48 46.78 -9.02
N ALA A 340 -14.32 46.23 -8.63
CA ALA A 340 -13.37 45.65 -9.58
C ALA A 340 -13.92 44.39 -10.26
N TYR A 341 -14.61 43.52 -9.51
CA TYR A 341 -15.31 42.37 -10.07
C TYR A 341 -16.42 42.80 -11.04
N LEU A 342 -17.27 43.77 -10.64
CA LEU A 342 -18.33 44.28 -11.51
C LEU A 342 -17.79 44.89 -12.81
N HIS A 343 -16.67 45.61 -12.72
CA HIS A 343 -16.01 46.11 -13.92
C HIS A 343 -15.50 44.97 -14.80
N TRP A 344 -14.86 43.96 -14.19
CA TRP A 344 -14.29 42.81 -14.90
C TRP A 344 -15.34 42.01 -15.67
N ILE A 345 -16.46 41.65 -15.03
CA ILE A 345 -17.52 40.86 -15.66
C ILE A 345 -18.28 41.64 -16.75
N SER A 346 -18.30 42.97 -16.69
CA SER A 346 -18.99 43.82 -17.66
C SER A 346 -18.10 44.31 -18.80
N ALA A 347 -16.78 44.12 -18.71
CA ALA A 347 -15.82 44.61 -19.69
C ALA A 347 -15.49 43.53 -20.75
N PRO A 348 -15.99 43.64 -21.99
CA PRO A 348 -15.74 42.64 -23.04
C PRO A 348 -14.30 42.65 -23.56
N ASP A 349 -13.53 43.70 -23.27
CA ASP A 349 -12.13 43.82 -23.62
C ASP A 349 -11.20 43.13 -22.60
N GLN A 350 -11.70 42.75 -21.43
CA GLN A 350 -10.94 42.02 -20.42
C GLN A 350 -10.95 40.50 -20.67
N SER A 351 -9.90 39.84 -20.20
CA SER A 351 -9.81 38.38 -20.29
C SER A 351 -10.76 37.74 -19.29
N HIS A 352 -11.63 36.85 -19.76
CA HIS A 352 -12.56 36.06 -18.94
C HIS A 352 -12.11 34.61 -18.82
N GLN A 353 -11.04 34.23 -19.50
CA GLN A 353 -10.43 32.91 -19.35
C GLN A 353 -8.91 33.03 -19.31
N LEU A 354 -8.31 32.25 -18.43
CA LEU A 354 -6.88 31.93 -18.41
C LEU A 354 -6.72 30.44 -18.65
N THR A 355 -5.97 30.05 -19.69
CA THR A 355 -5.55 28.67 -19.91
C THR A 355 -4.05 28.55 -19.70
N VAL A 356 -3.66 27.67 -18.77
CA VAL A 356 -2.27 27.29 -18.51
C VAL A 356 -1.97 26.03 -19.32
N VAL A 357 -1.02 26.11 -20.25
CA VAL A 357 -0.61 25.01 -21.12
C VAL A 357 0.77 24.50 -20.69
N ASP A 358 0.81 23.24 -20.27
CA ASP A 358 2.01 22.50 -19.91
C ASP A 358 2.18 21.27 -20.81
N GLY A 359 2.98 21.41 -21.87
CA GLY A 359 3.12 20.36 -22.89
C GLY A 359 1.79 20.06 -23.59
N GLU A 360 1.26 18.86 -23.37
CA GLU A 360 -0.05 18.40 -23.88
C GLU A 360 -1.20 18.70 -22.90
N TYR A 361 -0.88 18.99 -21.63
CA TYR A 361 -1.87 19.31 -20.60
C TYR A 361 -2.32 20.77 -20.72
N ARG A 362 -3.62 21.00 -20.59
CA ARG A 362 -4.23 22.33 -20.65
C ARG A 362 -5.23 22.47 -19.50
N GLN A 363 -4.96 23.37 -18.57
CA GLN A 363 -5.87 23.70 -17.49
C GLN A 363 -6.51 25.05 -17.79
N SER A 364 -7.84 25.12 -17.79
CA SER A 364 -8.57 26.37 -18.01
C SER A 364 -9.22 26.85 -16.71
N TYR A 365 -9.14 28.16 -16.49
CA TYR A 365 -9.81 28.89 -15.44
C TYR A 365 -10.74 29.89 -16.10
N GLN A 366 -12.04 29.63 -16.06
CA GLN A 366 -13.05 30.42 -16.74
C GLN A 366 -13.84 31.24 -15.73
N LEU A 367 -14.00 32.53 -16.00
CA LEU A 367 -14.95 33.39 -15.31
C LEU A 367 -16.36 32.89 -15.61
N PHE A 368 -17.11 32.55 -14.56
CA PHE A 368 -18.47 32.11 -14.71
C PHE A 368 -19.36 33.25 -15.20
N SER A 369 -20.27 32.94 -16.12
CA SER A 369 -21.43 33.79 -16.33
C SER A 369 -22.25 33.88 -15.04
N ILE A 370 -23.03 34.94 -14.87
CA ILE A 370 -23.83 35.10 -13.64
C ILE A 370 -24.81 33.92 -13.42
N PRO A 371 -25.51 33.39 -14.44
CA PRO A 371 -26.32 32.19 -14.27
C PRO A 371 -25.52 30.98 -13.78
N GLN A 372 -24.33 30.75 -14.32
CA GLN A 372 -23.44 29.65 -13.89
C GLN A 372 -22.95 29.87 -12.45
N ALA A 373 -22.62 31.10 -12.07
CA ALA A 373 -22.20 31.42 -10.71
C ALA A 373 -23.32 31.12 -9.68
N VAL A 374 -24.57 31.41 -10.03
CA VAL A 374 -25.75 31.09 -9.19
C VAL A 374 -25.97 29.57 -9.12
N GLU A 375 -25.83 28.85 -10.23
CA GLU A 375 -25.92 27.38 -10.26
C GLU A 375 -24.82 26.74 -9.39
N LYS A 376 -23.56 27.17 -9.56
CA LYS A 376 -22.44 26.71 -8.73
C LYS A 376 -22.62 27.05 -7.26
N HIS A 377 -23.23 28.19 -6.93
CA HIS A 377 -23.53 28.53 -5.54
C HIS A 377 -24.55 27.56 -4.95
N ALA A 378 -25.60 27.21 -5.70
CA ALA A 378 -26.56 26.22 -5.29
C ALA A 378 -25.91 24.83 -5.07
N GLU A 379 -25.00 24.40 -5.95
CA GLU A 379 -24.24 23.16 -5.79
C GLU A 379 -23.43 23.13 -4.48
N ILE A 380 -22.75 24.25 -4.15
CA ILE A 380 -21.99 24.38 -2.89
C ILE A 380 -22.93 24.30 -1.68
N MET A 381 -24.08 24.97 -1.74
CA MET A 381 -25.06 24.93 -0.65
C MET A 381 -25.66 23.54 -0.47
N ASP A 382 -25.94 22.83 -1.56
CA ASP A 382 -26.42 21.45 -1.55
C ASP A 382 -25.37 20.50 -0.97
N TRP A 383 -24.09 20.68 -1.33
CA TRP A 383 -22.98 19.91 -0.75
C TRP A 383 -22.87 20.12 0.77
N LEU A 384 -22.99 21.37 1.23
CA LEU A 384 -23.02 21.70 2.66
C LEU A 384 -24.22 21.08 3.40
N GLY A 385 -25.26 20.64 2.67
CA GLY A 385 -26.42 19.91 3.20
C GLY A 385 -26.34 18.39 3.08
N LEU A 386 -25.37 17.84 2.33
CA LEU A 386 -25.31 16.42 1.96
C LEU A 386 -25.21 15.46 3.17
N HIS A 387 -24.62 15.95 4.26
CA HIS A 387 -24.44 15.18 5.50
C HIS A 387 -25.51 15.46 6.57
N ASP A 388 -26.47 16.34 6.33
CA ASP A 388 -27.45 16.74 7.36
C ASP A 388 -28.27 15.56 7.90
N ASP A 389 -28.71 14.68 7.01
CA ASP A 389 -29.50 13.50 7.38
C ASP A 389 -28.64 12.26 7.66
N SER A 390 -27.45 12.18 7.06
CA SER A 390 -26.61 10.96 7.06
C SER A 390 -25.50 10.97 8.11
N SER A 391 -24.98 12.15 8.47
CA SER A 391 -23.93 12.33 9.48
C SER A 391 -23.98 13.76 10.07
N PRO A 392 -24.94 14.03 10.97
CA PRO A 392 -25.17 15.38 11.50
C PRO A 392 -24.01 15.91 12.34
N GLU A 393 -23.22 15.03 12.99
CA GLU A 393 -22.01 15.49 13.69
C GLU A 393 -20.94 16.02 12.73
N LEU A 394 -20.72 15.34 11.61
CA LEU A 394 -19.79 15.79 10.56
C LEU A 394 -20.28 17.09 9.92
N ALA A 395 -21.59 17.20 9.64
CA ALA A 395 -22.18 18.43 9.13
C ALA A 395 -22.00 19.62 10.09
N ALA A 396 -22.14 19.39 11.41
CA ALA A 396 -21.89 20.40 12.43
C ALA A 396 -20.40 20.79 12.51
N GLU A 397 -19.49 19.82 12.40
CA GLU A 397 -18.04 20.05 12.39
C GLU A 397 -17.60 20.89 11.17
N ILE A 398 -18.07 20.55 9.97
CA ILE A 398 -17.78 21.30 8.74
C ILE A 398 -18.27 22.74 8.87
N ARG A 399 -19.52 22.95 9.32
CA ARG A 399 -20.08 24.29 9.51
C ARG A 399 -19.37 25.08 10.60
N GLN A 400 -18.97 24.41 11.69
CA GLN A 400 -18.21 25.06 12.76
C GLN A 400 -16.84 25.50 12.25
N ALA A 401 -16.14 24.67 11.46
CA ALA A 401 -14.86 25.05 10.87
C ALA A 401 -14.98 26.25 9.92
N ILE A 402 -16.01 26.26 9.05
CA ILE A 402 -16.34 27.40 8.19
C ILE A 402 -16.61 28.67 9.02
N ALA A 403 -17.38 28.54 10.11
CA ALA A 403 -17.74 29.64 10.98
C ALA A 403 -16.55 30.15 11.83
N ASP A 404 -15.67 29.25 12.27
CA ASP A 404 -14.45 29.58 13.02
C ASP A 404 -13.47 30.39 12.15
N ASP A 405 -13.42 30.11 10.85
CA ASP A 405 -12.71 30.91 9.86
C ASP A 405 -13.46 32.20 9.48
N GLY A 406 -14.62 32.45 10.09
CA GLY A 406 -15.42 33.65 9.89
C GLY A 406 -16.05 33.74 8.50
N ILE A 407 -16.25 32.61 7.82
CA ILE A 407 -16.87 32.53 6.49
C ILE A 407 -18.38 32.35 6.63
N ASP A 408 -19.13 33.10 5.83
CA ASP A 408 -20.56 32.90 5.62
C ASP A 408 -20.78 32.42 4.18
N PRO A 409 -21.09 31.14 3.94
CA PRO A 409 -21.28 30.58 2.60
C PRO A 409 -22.33 31.31 1.75
N LEU A 410 -23.34 31.94 2.38
CA LEU A 410 -24.35 32.74 1.67
C LEU A 410 -23.75 34.02 1.09
N SER A 411 -22.66 34.50 1.68
CA SER A 411 -21.95 35.70 1.25
C SER A 411 -20.78 35.39 0.29
N MET A 412 -20.66 34.17 -0.20
CA MET A 412 -19.56 33.73 -1.08
C MET A 412 -20.09 33.46 -2.50
N LEU A 413 -19.71 34.31 -3.45
CA LEU A 413 -20.11 34.23 -4.85
C LEU A 413 -19.07 33.44 -5.66
N PRO A 414 -19.40 32.32 -6.31
CA PRO A 414 -18.49 31.67 -7.25
C PRO A 414 -18.20 32.58 -8.44
N ILE A 415 -16.92 32.75 -8.79
CA ILE A 415 -16.51 33.67 -9.87
C ILE A 415 -15.68 32.99 -10.95
N VAL A 416 -14.81 32.03 -10.63
CA VAL A 416 -13.93 31.39 -11.61
C VAL A 416 -13.82 29.89 -11.32
N GLY A 417 -13.84 29.05 -12.35
CA GLY A 417 -13.61 27.62 -12.23
C GLY A 417 -13.69 26.91 -13.59
N ASP A 418 -13.86 25.59 -13.54
CA ASP A 418 -14.25 24.75 -14.68
C ASP A 418 -15.74 24.43 -14.52
N GLU A 419 -16.51 24.50 -15.60
CA GLU A 419 -17.93 24.16 -15.59
C GLU A 419 -18.18 22.72 -15.09
N ASN A 420 -17.22 21.81 -15.34
CA ASN A 420 -17.31 20.39 -15.00
C ASN A 420 -16.70 20.05 -13.63
N SER A 421 -16.07 21.02 -12.96
CA SER A 421 -15.48 20.82 -11.64
C SER A 421 -16.39 21.34 -10.53
N SER A 422 -16.29 20.72 -9.35
CA SER A 422 -16.90 21.23 -8.12
C SER A 422 -16.00 22.27 -7.43
N ASP A 423 -14.72 22.34 -7.80
CA ASP A 423 -13.75 23.25 -7.24
C ASP A 423 -13.83 24.60 -7.96
N CYS A 424 -13.80 25.69 -7.20
CA CYS A 424 -13.91 27.03 -7.77
C CYS A 424 -13.35 28.12 -6.87
N PHE A 425 -13.20 29.32 -7.43
CA PHE A 425 -12.81 30.52 -6.71
C PHE A 425 -14.05 31.33 -6.32
N LEU A 426 -14.11 31.74 -5.06
CA LEU A 426 -15.23 32.42 -4.45
C LEU A 426 -14.86 33.87 -4.10
N LEU A 427 -15.66 34.83 -4.56
CA LEU A 427 -15.60 36.22 -4.14
C LEU A 427 -16.42 36.42 -2.86
N ARG A 428 -15.80 37.00 -1.84
CA ARG A 428 -16.52 37.41 -0.64
C ARG A 428 -17.30 38.69 -0.89
N THR A 429 -18.60 38.64 -0.67
CA THR A 429 -19.55 39.74 -0.99
C THR A 429 -19.98 40.55 0.23
N ALA A 430 -19.78 40.02 1.45
CA ALA A 430 -20.07 40.70 2.71
C ALA A 430 -19.16 40.23 3.86
N GLY A 431 -19.05 41.06 4.92
CA GLY A 431 -18.26 40.78 6.12
C GLY A 431 -16.81 41.32 6.06
N PRO A 432 -15.93 40.83 6.96
CA PRO A 432 -14.48 41.11 6.92
C PRO A 432 -13.88 40.77 5.55
N ASP A 433 -12.90 41.54 5.07
CA ASP A 433 -12.23 41.27 3.78
C ASP A 433 -13.17 41.15 2.57
N VAL A 434 -14.29 41.87 2.56
CA VAL A 434 -15.18 41.96 1.40
C VAL A 434 -14.39 42.36 0.14
N GLY A 435 -14.65 41.67 -0.98
CA GLY A 435 -13.89 41.81 -2.23
C GLY A 435 -12.72 40.83 -2.37
N ALA A 436 -12.28 40.16 -1.30
CA ALA A 436 -11.25 39.13 -1.36
C ALA A 436 -11.76 37.84 -2.04
N VAL A 437 -10.83 37.09 -2.63
CA VAL A 437 -11.10 35.81 -3.28
C VAL A 437 -10.54 34.66 -2.47
N TYR A 438 -11.31 33.58 -2.38
CA TYR A 438 -11.00 32.33 -1.70
C TYR A 438 -11.03 31.18 -2.70
N PHE A 439 -10.42 30.05 -2.36
CA PHE A 439 -10.56 28.81 -3.13
C PHE A 439 -11.44 27.84 -2.36
N TRP A 440 -12.39 27.25 -3.06
CA TRP A 440 -13.25 26.18 -2.59
C TRP A 440 -12.81 24.88 -3.26
N SER A 441 -12.47 23.88 -2.45
CA SER A 441 -12.25 22.52 -2.91
C SER A 441 -13.28 21.58 -2.30
N HIS A 442 -13.86 20.74 -3.15
CA HIS A 442 -14.77 19.68 -2.79
C HIS A 442 -14.06 18.51 -2.08
N GLU A 443 -12.76 18.29 -2.33
CA GLU A 443 -12.01 17.13 -1.82
C GLU A 443 -11.04 17.44 -0.67
N GLU A 444 -10.52 18.68 -0.53
CA GLU A 444 -9.52 19.00 0.50
C GLU A 444 -9.72 20.36 1.22
N SER A 445 -9.65 20.28 2.56
CA SER A 445 -9.27 21.33 3.54
C SER A 445 -10.33 22.33 4.03
N ALA A 446 -10.52 22.32 5.35
CA ALA A 446 -11.32 23.27 6.14
C ALA A 446 -10.56 24.56 6.49
N LEU A 447 -9.74 25.08 5.57
CA LEU A 447 -8.94 26.29 5.77
C LEU A 447 -9.29 27.37 4.74
N PHE A 448 -10.05 28.37 5.17
CA PHE A 448 -10.50 29.47 4.32
C PHE A 448 -9.62 30.72 4.49
N ASN A 449 -8.46 30.71 3.83
CA ASN A 449 -7.62 31.91 3.76
C ASN A 449 -7.87 32.69 2.46
N PRO A 450 -7.93 34.03 2.52
CA PRO A 450 -8.02 34.85 1.31
C PRO A 450 -6.74 34.66 0.48
N ILE A 451 -6.92 34.38 -0.80
CA ILE A 451 -5.85 34.14 -1.77
C ILE A 451 -5.35 35.45 -2.37
N VAL A 452 -6.30 36.30 -2.76
CA VAL A 452 -6.04 37.67 -3.25
C VAL A 452 -7.06 38.63 -2.66
N ALA A 453 -6.68 39.90 -2.54
CA ALA A 453 -7.52 40.94 -1.94
C ALA A 453 -8.61 41.51 -2.89
N GLY A 454 -8.54 41.17 -4.18
CA GLY A 454 -9.46 41.65 -5.21
C GLY A 454 -9.55 40.68 -6.38
N ALA A 455 -10.73 40.57 -6.99
CA ALA A 455 -11.01 39.63 -8.08
C ALA A 455 -10.10 39.82 -9.30
N GLU A 456 -9.75 41.07 -9.62
CA GLU A 456 -8.89 41.44 -10.74
C GLU A 456 -7.46 40.90 -10.63
N GLN A 457 -7.02 40.50 -9.42
CA GLN A 457 -5.69 39.95 -9.17
C GLN A 457 -5.63 38.44 -9.39
N LEU A 458 -6.77 37.76 -9.51
CA LEU A 458 -6.85 36.30 -9.50
C LEU A 458 -6.07 35.65 -10.65
N PHE A 459 -6.23 36.11 -11.90
CA PHE A 459 -5.51 35.53 -13.03
C PHE A 459 -3.99 35.77 -12.96
N ALA A 460 -3.57 36.94 -12.48
CA ALA A 460 -2.16 37.22 -12.25
C ALA A 460 -1.58 36.33 -11.16
N TRP A 461 -2.34 36.09 -10.09
CA TRP A 461 -1.97 35.17 -9.03
C TRP A 461 -1.90 33.71 -9.51
N LEU A 462 -2.91 33.23 -10.25
CA LEU A 462 -2.93 31.87 -10.82
C LEU A 462 -1.73 31.62 -11.75
N ARG A 463 -1.39 32.61 -12.57
CA ARG A 463 -0.16 32.57 -13.37
C ARG A 463 1.08 32.47 -12.49
N ALA A 464 1.20 33.30 -11.46
CA ALA A 464 2.34 33.26 -10.54
C ALA A 464 2.45 31.92 -9.80
N GLN A 465 1.32 31.28 -9.45
CA GLN A 465 1.30 29.94 -8.88
C GLN A 465 1.84 28.91 -9.88
N ALA A 466 1.35 28.92 -11.11
CA ALA A 466 1.85 28.04 -12.16
C ALA A 466 3.35 28.24 -12.42
N GLU A 467 3.82 29.49 -12.44
CA GLU A 467 5.24 29.84 -12.55
C GLU A 467 6.08 29.43 -11.32
N SER A 468 5.45 29.14 -10.19
CA SER A 468 6.10 28.60 -8.99
C SER A 468 6.05 27.06 -8.91
N GLY A 469 5.46 26.40 -9.90
CA GLY A 469 5.33 24.94 -9.99
C GLY A 469 4.01 24.39 -9.44
N TYR A 470 3.13 25.24 -8.92
CA TYR A 470 1.81 24.86 -8.40
C TYR A 470 0.73 25.16 -9.41
N THR A 471 0.07 24.13 -9.93
CA THR A 471 -1.18 24.27 -10.67
C THR A 471 -2.29 23.71 -9.82
N PHE A 472 -3.34 24.50 -9.58
CA PHE A 472 -4.57 23.95 -9.04
C PHE A 472 -5.13 23.01 -10.10
N SER A 473 -5.24 21.72 -9.75
CA SER A 473 -6.08 20.81 -10.51
C SER A 473 -7.51 21.15 -10.11
N LEU A 474 -8.31 21.66 -11.05
CA LEU A 474 -9.76 21.75 -10.89
C LEU A 474 -10.36 20.41 -11.29
#